data_AF-A0A087AZL3-F1
#
_entry.id   AF-A0A087AZL3-F1
#
_cell.length_a   1.000
_cell.length_b   1.000
_cell.length_c   1.000
_cell.angle_alpha   90.00
_cell.angle_beta   90.00
_cell.angle_gamma   90.00
#
_symmetry.space_group_name_H-M   'P 1'
#
loop_
_entity.id
_entity.type
_entity.pdbx_description
1 polymer ?
#
loop_
_entity_poly.entity_id
_entity_poly.type
_entity_poly.pdbx_seq_one_letter_code
_entity_poly.pdbx_strand_id
1 'polypeptide(L)' 'MTGMPTIDSIRRKRRDGATITAIARDLEISEPTVRKYLRADGLSPRPPVRASRPSILDPYMPLIRAVAVRRPG' A
#
# COMPACT_ATOMS: atom_id res chain seq x y z
N MET A 1 1.08 -9.97 -24.54
CA MET A 1 0.74 -8.91 -23.57
C MET A 1 0.89 -9.49 -22.17
N THR A 2 2.07 -9.35 -21.56
CA THR A 2 2.40 -9.96 -20.26
C THR A 2 2.81 -8.87 -19.30
N GLY A 3 1.87 -8.42 -18.48
CA GLY A 3 2.17 -7.46 -17.43
C GLY A 3 0.91 -6.76 -16.94
N MET A 4 0.29 -7.33 -15.90
CA MET A 4 -0.80 -6.75 -15.09
C MET A 4 -2.18 -6.64 -15.78
N PRO A 5 -3.03 -7.67 -15.58
CA PRO A 5 -4.11 -7.56 -14.59
C PRO A 5 -4.43 -8.85 -13.79
N THR A 6 -3.57 -9.88 -13.80
CA THR A 6 -3.90 -11.19 -13.18
C THR A 6 -3.82 -11.17 -11.64
N ILE A 7 -2.80 -10.55 -11.05
CA ILE A 7 -2.58 -10.59 -9.59
C ILE A 7 -3.67 -9.81 -8.83
N ASP A 8 -4.02 -8.62 -9.30
CA ASP A 8 -5.08 -7.82 -8.67
C ASP A 8 -6.45 -8.48 -8.83
N SER A 9 -6.69 -9.17 -9.95
CA SER A 9 -7.91 -9.97 -10.15
C SER A 9 -7.98 -11.17 -9.19
N ILE A 10 -6.88 -11.90 -9.01
CA ILE A 10 -6.77 -12.98 -8.00
C ILE A 10 -7.08 -12.43 -6.60
N ARG A 11 -6.49 -11.28 -6.24
CA ARG A 11 -6.66 -10.66 -4.91
C ARG A 11 -8.08 -10.12 -4.69
N ARG A 12 -8.66 -9.47 -5.70
CA ARG A 12 -10.05 -9.00 -5.66
C ARG A 12 -10.99 -10.18 -5.44
N LYS A 13 -10.94 -11.21 -6.28
CA LYS A 13 -11.77 -12.42 -6.12
C LYS A 13 -11.54 -13.11 -4.77
N ARG A 14 -10.32 -13.13 -4.26
CA ARG A 14 -10.03 -13.69 -2.93
C ARG A 14 -10.66 -12.87 -1.80
N ARG A 15 -10.64 -11.53 -1.91
CA ARG A 15 -11.31 -10.61 -0.98
C ARG A 15 -12.83 -10.75 -1.04
N ASP A 16 -13.37 -11.03 -2.23
CA ASP A 16 -14.78 -11.31 -2.46
C ASP A 16 -15.21 -12.72 -1.96
N GLY A 17 -14.29 -13.49 -1.37
CA GLY A 17 -14.57 -14.79 -0.76
C GLY A 17 -14.42 -16.01 -1.68
N ALA A 18 -13.95 -15.82 -2.92
CA ALA A 18 -13.78 -16.95 -3.84
C ALA A 18 -12.71 -17.95 -3.38
N THR A 19 -12.94 -19.23 -3.70
CA THR A 19 -11.97 -20.31 -3.47
C THR A 19 -10.84 -20.26 -4.50
N ILE A 20 -9.70 -20.88 -4.19
CA ILE A 20 -8.54 -20.94 -5.09
C ILE A 20 -8.92 -21.62 -6.42
N THR A 21 -9.73 -22.68 -6.36
CA THR A 21 -10.21 -23.42 -7.53
C THR A 21 -11.13 -22.57 -8.41
N ALA A 22 -12.04 -21.79 -7.82
CA ALA A 22 -12.91 -20.87 -8.56
C ALA A 22 -12.10 -19.77 -9.25
N ILE A 23 -11.13 -19.18 -8.54
CA ILE A 23 -10.23 -18.17 -9.09
C ILE A 23 -9.42 -18.73 -10.26
N ALA A 24 -8.92 -19.96 -10.13
CA ALA A 24 -8.16 -20.64 -11.17
C ALA A 24 -8.99 -20.86 -12.45
N ARG A 25 -10.24 -21.29 -12.30
CA ARG A 25 -11.17 -21.49 -13.43
C ARG A 25 -11.55 -20.17 -14.09
N ASP A 26 -11.92 -19.17 -13.30
CA ASP A 26 -12.39 -17.86 -13.81
C ASP A 26 -11.30 -17.07 -14.53
N LEU A 27 -10.04 -17.26 -14.13
CA LEU A 27 -8.89 -16.56 -14.71
C LEU A 27 -8.07 -17.45 -15.65
N GLU A 28 -8.53 -18.68 -15.92
CA GLU A 28 -7.87 -19.68 -16.77
C GLU A 28 -6.38 -19.90 -16.42
N ILE A 29 -6.07 -19.95 -15.12
CA ILE A 29 -4.71 -20.17 -14.61
C ILE A 29 -4.65 -21.36 -13.68
N SER A 30 -3.46 -21.92 -13.52
CA SER A 30 -3.25 -23.06 -12.61
C SER A 30 -3.45 -22.65 -11.13
N GLU A 31 -4.02 -23.55 -10.32
CA GLU A 31 -4.13 -23.35 -8.87
C GLU A 31 -2.77 -23.10 -8.18
N PRO A 32 -1.65 -23.78 -8.56
CA PRO A 32 -0.33 -23.42 -8.06
C PRO A 32 0.04 -21.95 -8.29
N THR A 33 -0.31 -21.40 -9.46
CA THR A 33 -0.08 -19.98 -9.79
C THR A 33 -0.91 -19.07 -8.89
N VAL A 34 -2.18 -19.40 -8.66
CA VAL A 34 -3.04 -18.66 -7.70
C VAL A 34 -2.43 -18.69 -6.31
N ARG A 35 -2.01 -19.87 -5.83
CA ARG A 35 -1.39 -20.03 -4.51
C ARG A 35 -0.08 -19.27 -4.38
N LYS A 36 0.77 -19.28 -5.42
CA LYS A 36 2.01 -18.50 -5.49
C LYS A 36 1.73 -17.00 -5.33
N TYR A 37 0.76 -16.47 -6.08
CA TYR A 37 0.45 -15.04 -6.03
C TYR A 37 -0.30 -14.59 -4.78
N LEU A 38 -1.07 -15.48 -4.13
CA LEU A 38 -1.67 -15.21 -2.83
C LEU A 38 -0.65 -15.28 -1.68
N ARG A 39 0.36 -16.15 -1.76
CA ARG A 39 1.46 -16.20 -0.78
C ARG A 39 2.42 -15.01 -0.90
N ALA A 40 2.54 -14.45 -2.10
CA ALA A 40 3.38 -13.29 -2.38
C ALA A 40 2.71 -11.98 -1.93
N ASP A 41 2.35 -11.90 -0.65
CA ASP A 41 1.95 -10.65 -0.02
C ASP A 41 3.09 -9.63 -0.14
N GLY A 42 2.81 -8.47 -0.74
CA GLY A 42 3.73 -7.32 -0.74
C GLY A 42 4.51 -7.00 -2.02
N LEU A 43 4.19 -7.57 -3.19
CA LEU A 43 4.83 -7.18 -4.47
C LEU A 43 4.36 -5.85 -5.06
N SER A 44 3.43 -5.13 -4.41
CA SER A 44 3.22 -3.73 -4.78
C SER A 44 4.39 -2.95 -4.19
N PRO A 45 5.23 -2.28 -5.00
CA PRO A 45 6.26 -1.40 -4.46
C PRO A 45 5.53 -0.41 -3.55
N ARG A 46 5.72 -0.54 -2.24
CA ARG A 46 5.25 0.46 -1.30
C ARG A 46 5.93 1.76 -1.73
N PRO A 47 5.19 2.86 -1.92
CA PRO A 47 5.80 4.15 -2.17
C PRO A 47 6.92 4.34 -1.14
N PRO A 48 8.15 4.71 -1.55
CA PRO A 48 9.22 4.91 -0.60
C PRO A 48 8.70 5.89 0.44
N VAL A 49 8.58 5.43 1.69
CA VAL A 49 8.17 6.28 2.80
C VAL A 49 9.21 7.39 2.84
N ARG A 50 8.81 8.63 2.53
CA ARG A 50 9.72 9.76 2.61
C ARG A 50 10.28 9.76 4.03
N ALA A 51 11.59 9.55 4.16
CA ALA A 51 12.26 9.73 5.45
C ALA A 51 11.83 11.11 5.97
N SER A 52 11.34 11.17 7.21
CA SER A 52 10.90 12.43 7.81
C SER A 52 12.09 13.37 7.83
N ARG A 53 12.12 14.31 6.90
CA ARG A 53 13.11 15.39 6.91
C ARG A 53 12.67 16.39 7.98
N PRO A 54 13.60 17.01 8.70
CA PRO A 54 13.25 18.13 9.56
C PRO A 54 12.50 19.17 8.72
N SER A 55 11.41 19.71 9.26
CA SER A 55 10.62 20.72 8.58
C SER A 55 11.47 21.99 8.42
N ILE A 56 11.19 22.79 7.38
CA ILE A 56 11.83 24.12 7.21
C ILE A 56 11.58 25.01 8.44
N LEU A 57 10.49 24.73 9.18
CA LEU A 57 10.10 25.46 10.37
C LEU A 57 10.79 24.97 11.64
N ASP A 58 11.44 23.80 11.63
CA ASP A 58 12.09 23.22 12.82
C ASP A 58 13.12 24.17 13.45
N PRO A 59 13.99 24.86 12.68
CA PRO A 59 14.89 25.88 13.24
C PRO A 59 14.17 27.06 13.90
N TYR A 60 12.93 27.35 13.46
CA TYR A 60 12.13 28.48 13.93
C TYR A 60 11.10 28.08 15.00
N MET A 61 10.96 26.79 15.33
CA MET A 61 10.01 26.32 16.34
C MET A 61 10.13 27.03 17.70
N PRO A 62 11.34 27.34 18.22
CA PRO A 62 11.47 28.10 19.46
C PRO A 62 10.82 29.49 19.35
N LEU A 63 11.00 30.17 18.22
CA LEU A 63 10.43 31.48 17.96
C LEU A 63 8.91 31.42 17.77
N ILE A 64 8.43 30.47 16.97
CA ILE A 64 7.00 30.25 16.71
C ILE A 64 6.27 29.96 18.03
N ARG A 65 6.84 29.10 18.89
CA ARG A 65 6.29 28.78 20.22
C ARG A 65 6.28 30.01 21.14
N ALA A 66 7.35 30.80 21.15
CA ALA A 66 7.43 32.02 21.95
C ALA A 66 6.38 33.06 21.53
N VAL A 67 6.10 33.21 20.24
CA VAL A 67 5.07 34.12 19.72
C VAL A 67 3.66 33.58 19.98
N ALA A 68 3.44 32.28 19.83
CA ALA A 68 2.14 31.64 20.09
C ALA A 68 1.71 31.75 21.57
N VAL A 69 2.66 31.67 22.50
CA VAL A 69 2.40 31.83 23.95
C VAL A 69 2.11 33.29 24.33
N ARG A 70 2.51 34.25 23.50
CA ARG A 70 2.39 35.70 23.75
C ARG A 70 1.12 36.34 23.22
N ARG A 71 0.12 35.57 22.75
CA ARG A 71 -1.21 36.14 22.48
C ARG A 71 -2.05 36.13 23.77
N PRO A 72 -2.21 37.26 24.48
CA PRO A 72 -3.31 37.39 25.43
C PRO A 72 -4.62 37.42 24.62
N GLY A 73 -5.61 36.68 25.09
CA GLY A 73 -7.00 36.86 24.68
C GLY A 73 -7.57 38.14 25.26
#